data_AF-A0A266NBJ7-F1
#
_entry.id   AF-A0A266NBJ7-F1
#
_cell.length_a   1.000
_cell.length_b   1.000
_cell.length_c   1.000
_cell.angle_alpha   90.00
_cell.angle_beta   90.00
_cell.angle_gamma   90.00
#
_symmetry.space_group_name_H-M   'P 1'
#
loop_
_entity.id
_entity.type
_entity.pdbx_description
1 polymer ?
#
loop_
_entity_poly.entity_id
_entity_poly.type
_entity_poly.pdbx_seq_one_letter_code
_entity_poly.pdbx_strand_id
1 'polypeptide(L)'
;MPDTCYKLKVYGVDFAGNYSAPLTHTLGTFDPLTAEEKPVTPGITGTQRYDKFAWAIYWNQGQRVDCFEVQIFEDRGIVDGVPVSEPLQTKIVTRWANGTYFENLPSYDAYQIAVRAINSYEIYGDYSIRRVEAYRPITSPLLHPPSSNTLTTQSLKQSIFRTSKGKQGAEPYFIHY
;
A
#
# COMPACT_ATOMS: atom_id res chain seq x y z
N MET A 1 16.07 -21.31 23.25
CA MET A 1 16.95 -20.83 24.34
C MET A 1 17.91 -19.82 23.72
N PRO A 2 18.25 -18.70 24.38
CA PRO A 2 19.37 -17.85 23.95
C PRO A 2 20.66 -18.70 23.86
N ASP A 3 21.61 -18.30 23.02
CA ASP A 3 22.88 -19.00 22.75
C ASP A 3 22.80 -20.44 22.21
N THR A 4 21.68 -20.80 21.58
CA THR A 4 21.46 -22.11 20.96
C THR A 4 21.69 -22.03 19.46
N CYS A 5 22.61 -22.82 18.95
CA CYS A 5 22.78 -22.98 17.50
C CYS A 5 21.79 -24.01 16.95
N TYR A 6 20.93 -23.60 16.03
CA TYR A 6 20.06 -24.50 15.25
C TYR A 6 20.71 -24.83 13.91
N LYS A 7 20.63 -26.11 13.52
CA LYS A 7 21.05 -26.54 12.18
C LYS A 7 19.80 -26.69 11.31
N LEU A 8 19.52 -25.69 10.49
CA LEU A 8 18.44 -25.72 9.52
C LEU A 8 18.86 -26.60 8.33
N LYS A 9 18.01 -27.56 7.97
CA LYS A 9 18.13 -28.34 6.73
C LYS A 9 16.85 -28.16 5.93
N VAL A 10 16.99 -27.64 4.72
CA VAL A 10 15.88 -27.45 3.77
C VAL A 10 16.01 -28.47 2.65
N TYR A 11 14.91 -29.13 2.31
CA TYR A 11 14.81 -30.10 1.22
C TYR A 11 13.77 -29.62 0.22
N GLY A 12 14.03 -29.77 -1.08
CA GLY A 12 12.98 -29.78 -2.08
C GLY A 12 12.29 -31.13 -2.07
N VAL A 13 10.95 -31.14 -2.13
CA VAL A 13 10.13 -32.35 -2.25
C VAL A 13 9.33 -32.25 -3.54
N ASP A 14 9.45 -33.25 -4.41
CA ASP A 14 8.65 -33.31 -5.64
C ASP A 14 7.26 -33.92 -5.40
N PHE A 15 6.42 -33.95 -6.44
CA PHE A 15 5.05 -34.50 -6.35
C PHE A 15 5.01 -36.00 -6.02
N ALA A 16 6.11 -36.73 -6.27
CA ALA A 16 6.24 -38.15 -5.94
C ALA A 16 6.78 -38.37 -4.51
N GLY A 17 7.10 -37.30 -3.79
CA GLY A 17 7.64 -37.37 -2.43
C GLY A 17 9.16 -37.61 -2.36
N ASN A 18 9.89 -37.46 -3.48
CA ASN A 18 11.34 -37.59 -3.46
C ASN A 18 11.99 -36.34 -2.87
N TYR A 19 13.01 -36.52 -2.05
CA TYR A 19 13.74 -35.45 -1.39
C TYR A 19 15.03 -35.12 -2.15
N SER A 20 15.35 -33.83 -2.27
CA SER A 20 16.65 -33.37 -2.73
C SER A 20 17.76 -33.63 -1.70
N ALA A 21 19.02 -33.41 -2.08
CA ALA A 21 20.06 -33.18 -1.07
C ALA A 21 19.72 -31.94 -0.21
N PRO A 22 20.02 -31.94 1.10
CA PRO A 22 19.67 -30.82 1.97
C PRO A 22 20.56 -29.60 1.73
N LEU A 23 19.94 -28.43 1.62
CA LEU A 23 20.63 -27.17 1.89
C LEU A 23 20.74 -27.01 3.41
N THR A 24 21.97 -26.97 3.92
CA THR A 24 22.24 -26.86 5.36
C THR A 24 22.75 -25.47 5.71
N HIS A 25 22.14 -24.86 6.72
CA HIS A 25 22.61 -23.59 7.28
C HIS A 25 22.59 -23.64 8.80
N THR A 26 23.56 -23.02 9.45
CA THR A 26 23.59 -22.90 10.92
C THR A 26 23.06 -21.53 11.30
N LEU A 27 22.04 -21.50 12.14
CA LEU A 27 21.43 -20.30 12.69
C LEU A 27 21.82 -20.20 14.17
N GLY A 28 22.30 -19.04 14.61
CA GLY A 28 22.38 -18.74 16.05
C GLY A 28 21.03 -18.24 16.55
N THR A 29 20.71 -18.49 17.82
CA THR A 29 19.64 -17.70 18.46
C THR A 29 20.15 -16.33 18.80
N PHE A 30 19.24 -15.37 18.71
CA PHE A 30 19.48 -14.00 19.07
C PHE A 30 19.71 -13.84 20.58
N ASP A 31 20.51 -12.84 20.95
CA ASP A 31 20.65 -12.36 22.32
C ASP A 31 19.28 -12.01 22.93
N PRO A 32 19.11 -12.07 24.27
CA PRO A 32 17.88 -11.67 24.91
C PRO A 32 17.52 -10.20 24.60
N LEU A 33 16.27 -10.02 24.17
CA LEU A 33 15.70 -8.73 23.75
C LEU A 33 15.94 -7.62 24.79
N THR A 34 16.61 -6.55 24.39
CA THR A 34 16.63 -5.30 25.15
C THR A 34 15.48 -4.38 24.72
N ALA A 35 14.90 -3.61 25.65
CA ALA A 35 13.81 -2.67 25.35
C ALA A 35 14.21 -1.58 24.31
N GLU A 36 15.50 -1.39 24.07
CA GLU A 36 16.04 -0.48 23.04
C GLU A 36 15.95 -1.06 21.61
N GLU A 37 15.55 -2.31 21.42
CA GLU A 37 15.47 -2.97 20.11
C GLU A 37 14.18 -2.68 19.33
N LYS A 38 13.21 -1.98 19.95
CA LYS A 38 11.94 -1.66 19.28
C LYS A 38 12.21 -0.87 17.99
N PRO A 39 11.71 -1.33 16.82
CA PRO A 39 11.86 -0.61 15.57
C PRO A 39 11.25 0.78 15.63
N VAL A 40 11.91 1.74 14.99
CA VAL A 40 11.37 3.10 14.86
C VAL A 40 10.14 3.06 13.95
N THR A 41 9.06 3.71 14.40
CA THR A 41 7.83 3.82 13.61
C THR A 41 8.09 4.53 12.28
N PRO A 42 7.74 3.90 11.14
CA PRO A 42 7.85 4.55 9.84
C PRO A 42 6.79 5.64 9.71
N GLY A 43 7.18 6.84 9.31
CA GLY A 43 6.26 7.92 8.95
C GLY A 43 5.71 7.75 7.53
N ILE A 44 4.38 7.72 7.41
CA ILE A 44 3.69 7.72 6.11
C ILE A 44 3.93 9.05 5.40
N THR A 45 4.60 9.02 4.26
CA THR A 45 4.99 10.21 3.47
C THR A 45 3.96 10.57 2.41
N GLY A 46 3.14 9.62 1.97
CA GLY A 46 2.09 9.90 0.99
C GLY A 46 1.16 8.72 0.74
N THR A 47 0.02 9.03 0.12
CA THR A 47 -0.93 8.04 -0.40
C THR A 47 -1.39 8.47 -1.79
N GLN A 48 -1.61 7.51 -2.68
CA GLN A 48 -2.07 7.76 -4.04
C GLN A 48 -3.15 6.76 -4.43
N ARG A 49 -4.27 7.26 -4.94
CA ARG A 49 -5.31 6.42 -5.53
C ARG A 49 -4.93 6.09 -6.97
N TYR A 50 -4.93 4.81 -7.32
CA TYR A 50 -4.67 4.35 -8.68
C TYR A 50 -5.96 3.99 -9.43
N ASP A 51 -6.95 3.47 -8.72
CA ASP A 51 -8.26 3.10 -9.26
C ASP A 51 -9.35 3.23 -8.19
N LYS A 52 -10.61 3.01 -8.56
CA LYS A 52 -11.79 3.05 -7.67
C LYS A 52 -11.58 2.22 -6.40
N PHE A 53 -10.92 1.07 -6.53
CA PHE A 53 -10.68 0.09 -5.46
C PHE A 53 -9.20 -0.20 -5.24
N ALA A 54 -8.32 0.77 -5.54
CA ALA A 54 -6.88 0.60 -5.40
C ALA A 54 -6.16 1.84 -4.82
N TRP A 55 -5.29 1.59 -3.85
CA TRP A 55 -4.52 2.60 -3.13
C TRP A 55 -3.06 2.19 -2.98
N ALA A 56 -2.15 3.10 -3.30
CA ALA A 56 -0.76 3.02 -2.90
C ALA A 56 -0.50 3.87 -1.65
N ILE A 57 0.44 3.40 -0.85
CA ILE A 57 0.93 4.08 0.35
C ILE A 57 2.46 4.07 0.33
N TYR A 58 3.05 5.19 0.76
CA TYR A 58 4.49 5.42 0.80
C TYR A 58 4.91 5.85 2.21
N TRP A 59 6.11 5.47 2.62
CA TRP A 59 6.67 5.80 3.93
C TRP A 59 8.19 6.03 3.85
N ASN A 60 8.74 6.68 4.87
CA ASN A 60 10.18 6.78 5.03
C ASN A 60 10.75 5.46 5.58
N GLN A 61 11.99 5.15 5.21
CA GLN A 61 12.67 3.98 5.78
C GLN A 61 12.89 4.18 7.28
N GLY A 62 12.53 3.18 8.08
CA GLY A 62 12.86 3.13 9.50
C GLY A 62 14.30 2.68 9.73
N GLN A 63 14.92 3.16 10.80
CA GLN A 63 16.17 2.56 11.30
C GLN A 63 15.85 1.26 12.07
N ARG A 64 16.73 0.25 12.00
CA ARG A 64 16.56 -1.07 12.66
C ARG A 64 15.32 -1.84 12.19
N VAL A 65 15.16 -1.97 10.88
CA VAL A 65 14.02 -2.65 10.24
C VAL A 65 14.50 -3.74 9.30
N ASP A 66 13.84 -4.90 9.35
CA ASP A 66 14.06 -6.01 8.41
C ASP A 66 12.90 -6.18 7.43
N CYS A 67 11.68 -5.88 7.87
CA CYS A 67 10.51 -5.77 7.01
C CYS A 67 9.48 -4.78 7.56
N PHE A 68 8.55 -4.39 6.70
CA PHE A 68 7.36 -3.64 7.09
C PHE A 68 6.14 -4.51 6.93
N GLU A 69 5.24 -4.44 7.90
CA GLU A 69 3.88 -4.91 7.74
C GLU A 69 2.98 -3.72 7.45
N VAL A 70 2.20 -3.86 6.38
CA VAL A 70 1.25 -2.86 5.92
C VAL A 70 -0.12 -3.50 5.90
N GLN A 71 -1.07 -2.84 6.55
CA GLN A 71 -2.43 -3.32 6.69
C GLN A 71 -3.40 -2.23 6.24
N ILE A 72 -4.49 -2.63 5.59
CA ILE A 72 -5.59 -1.73 5.26
C ILE A 72 -6.87 -2.22 5.90
N PHE A 73 -7.57 -1.30 6.54
CA PHE A 73 -8.80 -1.53 7.28
C PHE A 73 -9.92 -0.69 6.67
N GLU A 74 -11.17 -1.03 7.01
CA GLU A 74 -12.27 -0.09 6.86
C GLU A 74 -12.07 1.15 7.77
N ASP A 75 -12.86 2.19 7.55
CA ASP A 75 -12.68 3.51 8.18
C ASP A 75 -12.62 3.51 9.72
N ARG A 76 -13.21 2.49 10.37
CA ARG A 76 -13.27 2.35 11.82
C ARG A 76 -12.54 1.11 12.34
N GLY A 77 -11.75 0.46 11.49
CA GLY A 77 -10.99 -0.72 11.90
C GLY A 77 -9.85 -0.41 12.86
N ILE A 78 -9.48 0.87 13.02
CA ILE A 78 -8.49 1.35 13.99
C ILE A 78 -9.09 2.50 14.81
N VAL A 79 -9.06 2.35 16.13
CA VAL A 79 -9.54 3.33 17.11
C VAL A 79 -8.39 3.64 18.06
N ASP A 80 -8.11 4.94 18.27
CA ASP A 80 -7.04 5.41 19.15
C ASP A 80 -5.66 4.78 18.87
N GLY A 81 -5.37 4.51 17.60
CA GLY A 81 -4.11 3.90 17.16
C GLY A 81 -4.05 2.38 17.25
N VAL A 82 -5.13 1.74 17.73
CA VAL A 82 -5.20 0.28 17.97
C VAL A 82 -6.16 -0.36 16.97
N PRO A 83 -5.73 -1.39 16.21
CA PRO A 83 -6.65 -2.20 15.41
C PRO A 83 -7.72 -2.85 16.28
N VAL A 84 -8.99 -2.66 15.92
CA VAL A 84 -10.17 -3.22 16.59
C VAL A 84 -10.96 -4.18 15.69
N SER A 85 -10.58 -4.29 14.41
CA SER A 85 -11.12 -5.25 13.46
C SER A 85 -9.98 -5.99 12.75
N GLU A 86 -10.32 -7.07 12.05
CA GLU A 86 -9.39 -7.68 11.10
C GLU A 86 -9.08 -6.71 9.94
N PRO A 87 -7.84 -6.73 9.40
CA PRO A 87 -7.52 -5.99 8.20
C PRO A 87 -8.20 -6.60 6.97
N LEU A 88 -8.60 -5.75 6.03
CA LEU A 88 -9.12 -6.16 4.73
C LEU A 88 -8.04 -6.89 3.92
N GLN A 89 -6.80 -6.38 4.00
CA GLN A 89 -5.61 -7.01 3.42
C GLN A 89 -4.37 -6.67 4.26
N THR A 90 -3.43 -7.62 4.30
CA THR A 90 -2.11 -7.47 4.94
C THR A 90 -1.02 -7.79 3.93
N LYS A 91 0.03 -6.98 3.91
CA LYS A 91 1.24 -7.22 3.10
C LYS A 91 2.48 -7.07 3.97
N ILE A 92 3.38 -8.04 3.88
CA ILE A 92 4.74 -7.93 4.42
C ILE A 92 5.68 -7.61 3.27
N VAL A 93 6.41 -6.51 3.39
CA VAL A 93 7.34 -6.02 2.37
C VAL A 93 8.74 -5.86 2.95
N THR A 94 9.76 -6.01 2.12
CA THR A 94 11.17 -5.96 2.56
C THR A 94 11.53 -4.59 3.13
N ARG A 95 12.58 -4.50 3.97
CA ARG A 95 13.11 -3.24 4.51
C ARG A 95 13.46 -2.17 3.48
N TRP A 96 13.70 -2.55 2.22
CA TRP A 96 14.06 -1.63 1.15
C TRP A 96 12.85 -1.00 0.47
N ALA A 97 11.65 -1.51 0.73
CA ALA A 97 10.42 -0.94 0.19
C ALA A 97 10.19 0.46 0.76
N ASN A 98 9.84 1.39 -0.12
CA ASN A 98 9.41 2.76 0.21
C ASN A 98 7.89 2.93 0.04
N GLY A 99 7.18 1.84 -0.25
CA GLY A 99 5.76 1.84 -0.50
C GLY A 99 5.24 0.45 -0.85
N THR A 100 3.93 0.32 -0.85
CA THR A 100 3.20 -0.83 -1.38
C THR A 100 1.85 -0.34 -1.94
N TYR A 101 1.15 -1.21 -2.63
CA TYR A 101 -0.19 -0.93 -3.14
C TYR A 101 -1.17 -2.02 -2.75
N PHE A 102 -2.44 -1.66 -2.58
CA PHE A 102 -3.58 -2.54 -2.37
C PHE A 102 -4.55 -2.38 -3.53
N GLU A 103 -5.18 -3.47 -3.92
CA GLU A 103 -6.12 -3.54 -5.04
C GLU A 103 -7.28 -4.47 -4.67
N ASN A 104 -8.36 -4.45 -5.46
CA ASN A 104 -9.58 -5.23 -5.20
C ASN A 104 -10.18 -4.97 -3.81
N LEU A 105 -10.10 -3.72 -3.33
CA LEU A 105 -10.66 -3.33 -2.04
C LEU A 105 -12.20 -3.29 -2.10
N PRO A 106 -12.92 -3.77 -1.07
CA PRO A 106 -14.37 -3.62 -1.01
C PRO A 106 -14.77 -2.15 -1.00
N SER A 107 -15.98 -1.84 -1.48
CA SER A 107 -16.46 -0.46 -1.55
C SER A 107 -16.82 0.09 -0.17
N TYR A 108 -16.01 1.03 0.32
CA TYR A 108 -16.26 1.80 1.54
C TYR A 108 -16.24 3.30 1.24
N ASP A 109 -16.60 4.13 2.22
CA ASP A 109 -16.48 5.60 2.11
C ASP A 109 -15.06 6.10 2.39
N ALA A 110 -14.31 5.35 3.19
CA ALA A 110 -12.92 5.61 3.52
C ALA A 110 -12.25 4.32 4.02
N TYR A 111 -10.92 4.37 4.06
CA TYR A 111 -10.08 3.31 4.61
C TYR A 111 -9.07 3.90 5.60
N GLN A 112 -8.62 3.08 6.53
CA GLN A 112 -7.44 3.37 7.34
C GLN A 112 -6.31 2.45 6.91
N ILE A 113 -5.16 3.02 6.54
CA ILE A 113 -3.96 2.27 6.17
C ILE A 113 -2.95 2.43 7.29
N ALA A 114 -2.43 1.32 7.80
CA ALA A 114 -1.45 1.28 8.87
C ALA A 114 -0.14 0.63 8.38
N VAL A 115 0.98 1.20 8.82
CA VAL A 115 2.33 0.69 8.55
C VAL A 115 3.06 0.54 9.87
N ARG A 116 3.71 -0.60 10.11
CA ARG A 116 4.66 -0.77 11.22
C ARG A 116 5.90 -1.51 10.77
N ALA A 117 7.02 -1.22 11.43
CA ALA A 117 8.28 -1.90 11.19
C ALA A 117 8.42 -3.15 12.06
N ILE A 118 9.14 -4.13 11.54
CA ILE A 118 9.46 -5.41 12.21
C ILE A 118 10.97 -5.62 12.08
N ASN A 119 11.63 -6.00 13.18
CA ASN A 119 13.04 -6.39 13.17
C ASN A 119 13.20 -7.93 13.16
N SER A 120 14.45 -8.39 13.08
CA SER A 120 14.86 -9.79 13.03
C SER A 120 14.47 -10.60 14.27
N TYR A 121 14.07 -9.92 15.34
CA TYR A 121 13.61 -10.52 16.58
C TYR A 121 12.08 -10.60 16.69
N GLU A 122 11.36 -10.31 15.60
CA GLU A 122 9.90 -10.26 15.55
C GLU A 122 9.28 -9.21 16.51
N ILE A 123 10.05 -8.20 16.91
CA ILE A 123 9.51 -7.06 17.63
C ILE A 123 8.86 -6.11 16.63
N TYR A 124 7.63 -5.71 16.97
CA TYR A 124 6.85 -4.74 16.22
C TYR A 124 7.05 -3.32 16.76
N GLY A 125 7.33 -2.39 15.86
CA GLY A 125 7.22 -0.95 16.14
C GLY A 125 5.76 -0.51 16.28
N ASP A 126 5.54 0.74 16.70
CA ASP A 126 4.19 1.30 16.69
C ASP A 126 3.71 1.55 15.26
N TYR A 127 2.39 1.56 15.09
CA TYR A 127 1.78 1.90 13.80
C TYR A 127 1.91 3.39 13.49
N SER A 128 2.21 3.69 12.23
CA SER A 128 1.79 4.94 11.61
C SER A 128 0.52 4.67 10.83
N ILE A 129 -0.47 5.56 10.97
CA ILE A 129 -1.81 5.35 10.43
C ILE A 129 -2.21 6.56 9.59
N ARG A 130 -2.82 6.30 8.45
CA ARG A 130 -3.38 7.32 7.55
C ARG A 130 -4.79 6.92 7.13
N ARG A 131 -5.75 7.82 7.35
CA ARG A 131 -7.08 7.71 6.76
C ARG A 131 -7.08 8.25 5.33
N VAL A 132 -7.70 7.53 4.40
CA VAL A 132 -7.87 7.94 2.99
C VAL A 132 -9.35 7.86 2.60
N GLU A 133 -9.86 8.89 1.94
CA GLU A 133 -11.22 8.90 1.41
C GLU A 133 -11.33 7.96 0.21
N ALA A 134 -12.36 7.12 0.16
CA ALA A 134 -12.58 6.23 -0.96
C ALA A 134 -13.01 7.01 -2.22
N TYR A 135 -13.18 6.27 -3.32
CA TYR A 135 -13.72 6.87 -4.53
C TYR A 135 -15.17 7.33 -4.32
N ARG A 136 -15.37 8.64 -4.37
CA ARG A 136 -16.69 9.24 -4.52
C ARG A 136 -16.88 9.60 -5.99
N PRO A 137 -17.82 8.97 -6.72
CA PRO A 137 -18.22 9.49 -8.01
C PRO A 137 -18.73 10.92 -7.80
N ILE A 138 -18.30 11.86 -8.64
CA ILE A 138 -18.89 13.19 -8.65
C ILE A 138 -20.33 13.02 -9.15
N THR A 139 -21.27 12.83 -8.24
CA THR A 139 -22.68 13.07 -8.50
C THR A 139 -22.91 14.55 -8.25
N SER A 140 -22.51 15.39 -9.21
CA SER A 140 -23.22 16.67 -9.32
C SER A 140 -24.68 16.30 -9.57
N PRO A 141 -25.64 16.77 -8.75
CA PRO A 141 -27.03 16.73 -9.17
C PRO A 141 -27.05 17.45 -10.51
N LEU A 142 -27.61 16.82 -11.54
CA LEU A 142 -28.06 17.57 -12.71
C LEU A 142 -28.99 18.64 -12.14
N LEU A 143 -28.53 19.88 -12.06
CA LEU A 143 -29.41 21.03 -11.89
C LEU A 143 -30.51 20.85 -12.93
N HIS A 144 -31.76 20.78 -12.45
CA HIS A 144 -32.93 20.70 -13.30
C HIS A 144 -32.72 21.59 -14.53
N PRO A 145 -32.86 21.07 -15.76
CA PRO A 145 -32.81 21.94 -16.91
C PRO A 145 -33.95 22.96 -16.76
N PRO A 146 -33.71 24.27 -16.93
CA PRO A 146 -34.82 25.17 -17.23
C PRO A 146 -35.51 24.61 -18.48
N SER A 147 -36.82 24.54 -18.42
CA SER A 147 -37.68 23.97 -19.45
C SER A 147 -37.35 24.51 -20.85
N SER A 148 -37.10 23.55 -21.74
CA SER A 148 -37.25 23.58 -23.21
C SER A 148 -36.59 24.72 -24.00
N ASN A 149 -35.60 24.36 -24.83
CA ASN A 149 -35.82 24.30 -26.28
C ASN A 149 -34.68 23.56 -27.01
N THR A 150 -35.09 22.77 -27.98
CA THR A 150 -34.35 21.74 -28.71
C THR A 150 -33.45 22.33 -29.81
N LEU A 151 -32.35 21.60 -30.11
CA LEU A 151 -31.43 21.67 -31.27
C LEU A 151 -30.29 22.72 -31.17
N THR A 152 -29.00 22.42 -31.34
CA THR A 152 -28.31 21.18 -31.80
C THR A 152 -26.84 21.19 -31.33
N THR A 153 -26.26 20.00 -31.25
CA THR A 153 -24.91 19.58 -30.82
C THR A 153 -23.70 20.24 -31.53
N GLN A 154 -23.89 21.33 -32.27
CA GLN A 154 -22.83 22.08 -32.95
C GLN A 154 -22.21 23.20 -32.10
N SER A 155 -22.90 23.70 -31.07
CA SER A 155 -22.43 24.86 -30.29
C SER A 155 -21.32 24.53 -29.26
N LEU A 156 -21.33 23.31 -28.70
CA LEU A 156 -20.37 22.90 -27.66
C LEU A 156 -18.98 22.54 -28.17
N LYS A 157 -18.80 22.32 -29.49
CA LYS A 157 -17.46 22.19 -30.09
C LYS A 157 -16.77 23.53 -30.32
N GLN A 158 -17.48 24.66 -30.29
CA GLN A 158 -16.91 25.99 -30.58
C GLN A 158 -16.32 26.71 -29.36
N SER A 159 -16.67 26.33 -28.12
CA SER A 159 -16.06 26.95 -26.93
C SER A 159 -14.68 26.39 -26.56
N ILE A 160 -14.28 25.25 -27.12
CA ILE A 160 -12.96 24.65 -26.90
C ILE A 160 -11.92 25.16 -27.92
N PHE A 161 -12.33 25.84 -28.99
CA PHE A 161 -11.44 26.31 -30.07
C PHE A 161 -10.94 27.77 -29.93
N ARG A 162 -11.17 28.44 -28.80
CA ARG A 162 -10.70 29.83 -28.57
C ARG A 162 -9.88 29.99 -27.28
N THR A 163 -8.89 29.12 -27.07
CA THR A 163 -7.70 29.45 -26.25
C THR A 163 -6.51 28.57 -26.63
N SER A 164 -6.17 28.50 -27.92
CA SER A 164 -4.78 28.17 -28.31
C SER A 164 -4.38 28.91 -29.60
N LYS A 165 -3.82 30.10 -29.42
CA LYS A 165 -2.86 30.65 -30.38
C LYS A 165 -1.65 31.14 -29.61
N GLY A 166 -0.62 30.31 -29.59
CA GLY A 166 0.67 30.62 -28.98
C GLY A 166 1.69 29.48 -28.99
N LYS A 167 1.95 28.89 -30.18
CA LYS A 167 3.17 28.15 -30.62
C LYS A 167 3.65 26.93 -29.80
N GLN A 168 3.48 25.71 -30.33
CA GLN A 168 4.53 24.88 -31.00
C GLN A 168 5.73 24.52 -30.09
N GLY A 169 6.07 23.28 -29.77
CA GLY A 169 5.59 21.95 -30.15
C GLY A 169 6.60 20.93 -29.61
N ALA A 170 6.11 19.79 -29.10
CA ALA A 170 6.84 18.52 -28.96
C ALA A 170 5.87 17.49 -28.34
N GLU A 171 5.53 16.45 -29.09
CA GLU A 171 4.74 15.32 -28.60
C GLU A 171 5.62 14.43 -27.68
N PRO A 172 5.11 13.92 -26.55
CA PRO A 172 5.79 12.87 -25.82
C PRO A 172 5.49 11.49 -26.44
N TYR A 173 6.54 10.83 -26.92
CA TYR A 173 6.53 9.42 -27.31
C TYR A 173 6.39 8.52 -26.07
N PHE A 174 5.48 7.54 -26.14
CA PHE A 174 5.39 6.43 -25.20
C PHE A 174 6.24 5.26 -25.72
N ILE A 175 7.14 4.72 -24.89
CA ILE A 175 7.78 3.43 -25.13
C ILE A 175 7.36 2.48 -24.01
N HIS A 176 6.77 1.35 -24.40
CA HIS A 176 6.54 0.20 -23.54
C HIS A 176 7.81 -0.66 -23.49
N TYR A 177 8.21 -1.06 -22.29
CA TYR A 177 8.93 -2.30 -22.03
C TYR A 177 8.30 -2.98 -20.82
#